data_AF-A0A1V6RNA3-F1
#
_entry.id   AF-A0A1V6RNA3-F1
#
_cell.length_a   1.000
_cell.length_b   1.000
_cell.length_c   1.000
_cell.angle_alpha   90.00
_cell.angle_beta   90.00
_cell.angle_gamma   90.00
#
_symmetry.space_group_name_H-M   'P 1'
#
loop_
_entity.id
_entity.type
_entity.pdbx_description
1 polymer ?
#
loop_
_entity_poly.entity_id
_entity_poly.type
_entity_poly.pdbx_seq_one_letter_code
_entity_poly.pdbx_strand_id
1 'polypeptide(L)'
;MRKLGNGQSIVFCVPEDVKSNILTLSGKDKNSQITIADVLLWAISETWIDSRHTYRQNDCLNLTPRQAQEFLEPEYQTLKQRYRPSHQTRPSFNCPSDSSPNLNLIWKRYRKFEGLDTSSSLQEEQERELAPEVESERQVQRPPSATPKTHYIHPHISSFVTTGILMRSSEAYKPAYLTLRNTSAACFLDVSQFPSSLLASNDFVRTIKTPPGSHFIADAFQRPVRWVLTSRNHIVDNGTPQLRMMIISHYEANGLMSKIRESRVVTLHLYALRQSRGFPSLDRLRLYTVPDDIVKTEIPDIFRILLNLFSGQLYLESYSEYKDLCEFLGVASVKTPPGLVVAADGFIKRGFPGAKAGFSQSPLKFLEILISQIRKDCQRIGRTHIGKIVGGQLLFPLDFEESATASIEAGLQMASLGP
;
A
#
# COMPACT_ATOMS: atom_id res chain seq x y z
N MET A 1 3.19 -21.67 18.46
CA MET A 1 3.97 -22.17 17.30
C MET A 1 3.89 -23.69 17.23
N ARG A 2 3.48 -24.28 16.10
CA ARG A 2 3.48 -25.76 15.89
C ARG A 2 4.50 -26.09 14.78
N LYS A 3 5.35 -27.12 14.99
CA LYS A 3 6.37 -27.67 14.06
C LYS A 3 7.74 -26.95 13.96
N LEU A 4 8.26 -26.38 15.05
CA LEU A 4 9.66 -25.97 15.10
C LEU A 4 10.58 -27.20 14.98
N GLY A 5 11.58 -27.13 14.09
CA GLY A 5 12.54 -28.22 13.82
C GLY A 5 12.47 -28.85 12.42
N ASN A 6 11.42 -28.59 11.63
CA ASN A 6 11.31 -29.06 10.23
C ASN A 6 11.66 -27.94 9.24
N GLY A 7 12.95 -27.59 9.14
CA GLY A 7 13.46 -26.63 8.14
C GLY A 7 13.23 -25.14 8.46
N GLN A 8 12.80 -24.82 9.69
CA GLN A 8 12.63 -23.45 10.18
C GLN A 8 13.75 -23.12 11.18
N SER A 9 14.37 -21.94 11.03
CA SER A 9 15.38 -21.42 11.94
C SER A 9 14.81 -20.28 12.78
N ILE A 10 15.14 -20.25 14.07
CA ILE A 10 14.81 -19.14 14.97
C ILE A 10 16.06 -18.27 15.14
N VAL A 11 15.91 -16.96 15.00
CA VAL A 11 16.96 -15.97 15.29
C VAL A 11 16.42 -15.06 16.39
N PHE A 12 17.20 -14.89 17.46
CA PHE A 12 16.88 -13.96 18.53
C PHE A 12 17.58 -12.63 18.26
N CYS A 13 16.80 -11.57 18.07
CA CYS A 13 17.31 -10.21 17.95
C CYS A 13 17.23 -9.56 19.33
N VAL A 14 18.38 -9.24 19.92
CA VAL A 14 18.48 -8.68 21.28
C VAL A 14 18.87 -7.20 21.18
N PRO A 15 18.03 -6.25 21.64
CA PRO A 15 18.40 -4.84 21.76
C PRO A 15 19.58 -4.64 22.72
N GLU A 16 20.37 -3.58 22.51
CA GLU A 16 21.60 -3.33 23.30
C GLU A 16 21.32 -3.18 24.81
N ASP A 17 20.16 -2.63 25.16
CA ASP A 17 19.72 -2.46 26.56
C ASP A 17 19.50 -3.81 27.26
N VAL A 18 18.91 -4.78 26.55
CA VAL A 18 18.62 -6.13 27.06
C VAL A 18 19.86 -7.01 27.07
N LYS A 19 20.78 -6.79 26.12
CA LYS A 19 22.07 -7.49 26.07
C LYS A 19 22.88 -7.32 27.36
N SER A 20 22.87 -6.12 27.94
CA SER A 20 23.55 -5.85 29.22
C SER A 20 23.00 -6.70 30.38
N ASN A 21 21.68 -6.86 30.44
CA ASN A 21 20.97 -7.65 31.46
C ASN A 21 21.23 -9.15 31.28
N ILE A 22 21.17 -9.65 30.04
CA ILE A 22 21.45 -11.06 29.72
C ILE A 22 22.89 -11.43 30.12
N LEU A 23 23.87 -10.58 29.78
CA LEU A 23 25.28 -10.82 30.11
C LEU A 23 25.53 -10.79 31.62
N THR A 24 24.90 -9.85 32.33
CA THR A 24 25.02 -9.73 33.78
C THR A 24 24.43 -10.94 34.50
N LEU A 25 23.25 -11.41 34.07
CA LEU A 25 22.63 -12.61 34.64
C LEU A 25 23.43 -13.88 34.32
N SER A 26 24.00 -13.97 33.12
CA SER A 26 24.79 -15.13 32.69
C SER A 26 26.24 -15.12 33.22
N GLY A 27 26.62 -14.10 34.01
CA GLY A 27 27.95 -13.95 34.57
C GLY A 27 29.05 -13.72 33.53
N LYS A 28 28.70 -13.18 32.36
CA LYS A 28 29.61 -12.96 31.23
C LYS A 28 30.05 -11.51 31.14
N ASP A 29 31.27 -11.28 30.65
CA ASP A 29 31.79 -9.94 30.42
C ASP A 29 31.03 -9.24 29.28
N LYS A 30 30.99 -7.90 29.28
CA LYS A 30 30.21 -7.04 28.37
C LYS A 30 30.50 -7.26 26.88
N ASN A 31 31.67 -7.80 26.55
CA ASN A 31 32.11 -8.10 25.19
C ASN A 31 31.95 -9.58 24.78
N SER A 32 31.36 -10.41 25.65
CA SER A 32 31.16 -11.83 25.37
C SER A 32 30.00 -12.05 24.40
N GLN A 33 30.11 -13.09 23.57
CA GLN A 33 29.03 -13.50 22.67
C GLN A 33 27.85 -14.08 23.46
N ILE A 34 26.64 -13.62 23.14
CA ILE A 34 25.39 -14.17 23.68
C ILE A 34 25.03 -15.45 22.92
N THR A 35 24.78 -16.50 23.67
CA THR A 35 24.29 -17.79 23.19
C THR A 35 22.78 -17.91 23.44
N ILE A 36 22.12 -18.84 22.74
CA ILE A 36 20.69 -19.11 22.93
C ILE A 36 20.37 -19.49 24.39
N ALA A 37 21.28 -20.20 25.07
CA ALA A 37 21.11 -20.57 26.47
C ALA A 37 21.04 -19.36 27.39
N ASP A 38 21.81 -18.30 27.12
CA ASP A 38 21.81 -17.07 27.90
C ASP A 38 20.48 -16.32 27.75
N VAL A 39 19.93 -16.28 26.54
CA VAL A 39 18.63 -15.67 26.25
C VAL A 39 17.51 -16.42 26.97
N LEU A 40 17.53 -17.75 26.96
CA LEU A 40 16.54 -18.57 27.63
C LEU A 40 16.64 -18.45 29.16
N LEU A 41 17.85 -18.42 29.72
CA LEU A 41 18.08 -18.22 31.14
C LEU A 41 17.48 -16.89 31.61
N TRP A 42 17.72 -15.82 30.85
CA TRP A 42 17.18 -14.49 31.14
C TRP A 42 15.65 -14.44 31.04
N ALA A 43 15.06 -15.01 29.98
CA ALA A 43 13.61 -15.04 29.86
C ALA A 43 12.93 -15.79 31.02
N ILE A 44 13.51 -16.91 31.46
CA ILE A 44 13.00 -17.69 32.60
C ILE A 44 13.13 -16.91 33.91
N SER A 45 14.26 -16.22 34.14
CA SER A 45 14.46 -15.46 35.38
C SER A 45 13.51 -14.28 35.51
N GLU A 46 13.29 -13.52 34.43
CA GLU A 46 12.36 -12.39 34.42
C GLU A 46 10.94 -12.88 34.71
N THR A 47 10.52 -13.98 34.07
CA THR A 47 9.20 -14.59 34.30
C THR A 47 9.04 -15.04 35.77
N TRP A 48 10.09 -15.57 36.38
CA TRP A 48 10.09 -15.98 37.79
C TRP A 48 10.00 -14.77 38.74
N ILE A 49 10.75 -13.70 38.47
CA ILE A 49 10.72 -12.47 39.26
C ILE A 49 9.32 -11.85 39.23
N ASP A 50 8.74 -11.74 38.04
CA ASP A 50 7.39 -11.22 37.83
C ASP A 50 6.33 -12.07 38.55
N SER A 51 6.43 -13.39 38.43
CA SER A 51 5.57 -14.31 39.18
C SER A 51 5.69 -14.10 40.69
N ARG A 52 6.92 -13.91 41.21
CA ARG A 52 7.17 -13.76 42.65
C ARG A 52 6.61 -12.46 43.24
N HIS A 53 6.58 -11.38 42.47
CA HIS A 53 5.93 -10.13 42.89
C HIS A 53 4.42 -10.30 43.11
N THR A 54 3.79 -11.20 42.35
CA THR A 54 2.36 -11.52 42.45
C THR A 54 2.02 -12.35 43.69
N TYR A 55 2.93 -13.19 44.17
CA TYR A 55 2.69 -14.08 45.34
C TYR A 55 3.14 -13.50 46.70
N ARG A 56 3.97 -12.45 46.73
CA ARG A 56 4.51 -11.89 47.99
C ARG A 56 3.55 -11.00 48.79
N GLN A 57 2.34 -10.75 48.31
CA GLN A 57 1.31 -10.07 49.11
C GLN A 57 0.62 -10.98 50.13
N ASN A 58 0.91 -12.29 50.12
CA ASN A 58 0.31 -13.30 51.01
C ASN A 58 1.29 -13.92 52.02
N ASP A 59 2.39 -13.24 52.36
CA ASP A 59 3.24 -13.68 53.48
C ASP A 59 2.59 -13.30 54.81
N CYS A 60 1.81 -14.22 55.39
CA CYS A 60 1.87 -14.67 56.79
C CYS A 60 0.53 -15.28 57.26
N LEU A 61 0.18 -16.48 56.79
CA LEU A 61 -0.78 -17.35 57.48
C LEU A 61 -0.24 -18.79 57.48
N ASN A 62 0.15 -19.29 58.65
CA ASN A 62 0.46 -20.70 58.85
C ASN A 62 -0.83 -21.52 58.71
N LEU A 63 -1.24 -21.79 57.47
CA LEU A 63 -2.38 -22.63 57.14
C LEU A 63 -2.01 -24.09 57.40
N THR A 64 -2.80 -24.77 58.22
CA THR A 64 -2.66 -26.22 58.37
C THR A 64 -3.08 -26.91 57.06
N PRO A 65 -2.52 -28.09 56.72
CA PRO A 65 -2.81 -28.79 55.47
C PRO A 65 -4.32 -29.05 55.27
N ARG A 66 -5.07 -29.27 56.37
CA ARG A 66 -6.53 -29.44 56.35
C ARG A 66 -7.25 -28.16 55.91
N GLN A 67 -6.83 -27.01 56.43
CA GLN A 67 -7.43 -25.73 56.05
C GLN A 67 -7.09 -25.40 54.60
N ALA A 68 -5.86 -25.65 54.15
CA ALA A 68 -5.46 -25.46 52.76
C ALA A 68 -6.32 -26.30 51.79
N GLN A 69 -6.74 -27.50 52.22
CA GLN A 69 -7.58 -28.39 51.43
C GLN A 69 -9.02 -27.87 51.26
N GLU A 70 -9.51 -27.06 52.20
CA GLU A 70 -10.81 -26.38 52.10
C GLU A 70 -10.77 -25.16 51.15
N PHE A 71 -9.59 -24.61 50.87
CA PHE A 71 -9.39 -23.52 49.91
C PHE A 71 -9.10 -24.00 48.48
N LEU A 72 -9.06 -25.32 48.24
CA LEU A 72 -8.85 -25.85 46.89
C LEU A 72 -10.09 -25.60 46.03
N GLU A 73 -9.97 -24.69 45.07
CA GLU A 73 -10.94 -24.57 44.00
C GLU A 73 -10.66 -25.58 42.87
N PRO A 74 -11.69 -25.99 42.11
CA PRO A 74 -11.48 -26.82 40.93
C PRO A 74 -10.53 -26.13 39.93
N GLU A 75 -9.45 -26.81 39.53
CA GLU A 75 -8.41 -26.27 38.63
C GLU A 75 -8.94 -25.83 37.25
N TYR A 76 -10.12 -26.30 36.86
CA TYR A 76 -10.78 -25.91 35.63
C TYR A 76 -12.27 -25.65 35.86
N GLN A 77 -12.75 -24.54 35.30
CA GLN A 77 -14.18 -24.21 35.23
C GLN A 77 -14.60 -24.17 33.76
N THR A 78 -15.82 -24.60 33.48
CA THR A 78 -16.34 -24.54 32.10
C THR A 78 -16.64 -23.09 31.70
N LEU A 79 -16.49 -22.76 30.40
CA LEU A 79 -16.82 -21.44 29.84
C LEU A 79 -18.25 -20.99 30.23
N LYS A 80 -19.20 -21.93 30.25
CA LYS A 80 -20.59 -21.65 30.61
C LYS A 80 -20.77 -21.29 32.10
N GLN A 81 -19.89 -21.78 33.00
CA GLN A 81 -19.90 -21.41 34.42
C GLN A 81 -19.27 -20.03 34.64
N ARG A 82 -18.23 -19.67 33.88
CA ARG A 82 -17.49 -18.41 34.04
C ARG A 82 -18.21 -17.19 33.45
N TYR A 83 -19.00 -17.40 32.39
CA TYR A 83 -19.59 -16.32 31.59
C TYR A 83 -21.13 -16.29 31.57
N ARG A 84 -21.82 -17.16 32.33
CA ARG A 84 -23.28 -17.03 32.47
C ARG A 84 -23.62 -15.87 33.41
N PRO A 85 -24.46 -14.91 33.00
CA PRO A 85 -25.07 -13.99 33.95
C PRO A 85 -26.07 -14.80 34.77
N SER A 86 -25.70 -15.18 35.99
CA SER A 86 -26.63 -15.79 36.93
C SER A 86 -26.39 -15.20 38.31
N HIS A 87 -27.48 -14.89 38.99
CA HIS A 87 -27.51 -14.47 40.38
C HIS A 87 -26.86 -15.58 41.23
N GLN A 88 -25.57 -15.46 41.49
CA GLN A 88 -24.92 -16.30 42.47
C GLN A 88 -25.54 -15.98 43.82
N THR A 89 -26.18 -16.97 44.43
CA THR A 89 -26.49 -17.00 45.85
C THR A 89 -25.18 -16.69 46.57
N ARG A 90 -25.08 -15.49 47.17
CA ARG A 90 -23.93 -15.12 48.00
C ARG A 90 -23.74 -16.23 49.02
N PRO A 91 -22.53 -16.80 49.22
CA PRO A 91 -22.30 -17.72 50.31
C PRO A 91 -22.64 -16.97 51.61
N SER A 92 -23.69 -17.41 52.31
CA SER A 92 -24.00 -16.90 53.63
C SER A 92 -22.94 -17.45 54.57
N PHE A 93 -21.91 -16.65 54.83
CA PHE A 93 -20.94 -16.94 55.88
C PHE A 93 -21.66 -16.79 57.22
N ASN A 94 -22.17 -17.89 57.76
CA ASN A 94 -22.69 -17.90 59.12
C ASN A 94 -21.52 -17.70 60.10
N CYS A 95 -21.66 -16.70 60.97
CA CYS A 95 -20.67 -16.38 61.99
C CYS A 95 -20.45 -17.61 62.90
N PRO A 96 -19.20 -18.08 63.10
CA PRO A 96 -18.93 -19.11 64.09
C PRO A 96 -19.27 -18.54 65.48
N SER A 97 -20.07 -19.26 66.25
CA SER A 97 -20.61 -18.83 67.54
C SER A 97 -19.55 -18.56 68.61
N ASP A 98 -18.29 -18.98 68.39
CA ASP A 98 -17.16 -18.69 69.26
C ASP A 98 -16.14 -17.81 68.51
N SER A 99 -16.20 -16.50 68.73
CA SER A 99 -15.31 -15.54 68.08
C SER A 99 -14.63 -14.63 69.10
N SER A 100 -13.30 -14.63 69.07
CA SER A 100 -12.44 -13.71 69.81
C SER A 100 -12.84 -12.25 69.56
N PRO A 101 -12.55 -11.31 70.49
CA PRO A 101 -12.92 -9.90 70.32
C PRO A 101 -12.38 -9.27 69.04
N ASN A 102 -11.24 -9.74 68.52
CA ASN A 102 -10.69 -9.33 67.22
C ASN A 102 -11.52 -9.82 66.03
N LEU A 103 -12.02 -11.06 66.06
CA LEU A 103 -12.90 -11.57 65.01
C LEU A 103 -14.21 -10.77 64.95
N ASN A 104 -14.75 -10.38 66.11
CA ASN A 104 -15.92 -9.51 66.17
C ASN A 104 -15.65 -8.12 65.57
N LEU A 105 -14.45 -7.55 65.75
CA LEU A 105 -14.06 -6.29 65.10
C LEU A 105 -13.92 -6.44 63.59
N ILE A 106 -13.35 -7.55 63.11
CA ILE A 106 -13.24 -7.88 61.67
C ILE A 106 -14.64 -8.01 61.07
N TRP A 107 -15.54 -8.75 61.71
CA TRP A 107 -16.93 -8.89 61.29
C TRP A 107 -17.68 -7.56 61.28
N LYS A 108 -17.47 -6.69 62.28
CA LYS A 108 -18.06 -5.35 62.31
C LYS A 108 -17.59 -4.48 61.15
N ARG A 109 -16.35 -4.68 60.70
CA ARG A 109 -15.77 -3.97 59.56
C ARG A 109 -16.28 -4.55 58.23
N TYR A 110 -16.40 -5.87 58.12
CA TYR A 110 -16.99 -6.55 56.97
C TYR A 110 -18.44 -6.12 56.72
N ARG A 111 -19.25 -6.01 57.79
CA ARG A 111 -20.64 -5.54 57.70
C ARG A 111 -20.79 -4.10 57.19
N LYS A 112 -19.76 -3.26 57.32
CA LYS A 112 -19.75 -1.91 56.71
C LYS A 112 -19.60 -1.94 55.19
N PHE A 113 -19.11 -3.04 54.62
CA PHE A 113 -18.92 -3.22 53.17
C PHE A 113 -20.00 -4.12 52.52
N GLU A 114 -20.91 -4.72 53.31
CA GLU A 114 -21.93 -5.68 52.86
C GLU A 114 -23.03 -5.10 51.93
N GLY A 115 -22.98 -3.78 51.66
CA GLY A 115 -23.86 -3.06 50.74
C GLY A 115 -23.14 -2.37 49.58
N LEU A 116 -21.82 -2.56 49.43
CA LEU A 116 -21.13 -2.18 48.20
C LEU A 116 -21.28 -3.36 47.25
N ASP A 117 -22.05 -3.19 46.18
CA ASP A 117 -21.99 -4.10 45.04
C ASP A 117 -20.55 -4.09 44.52
N THR A 118 -19.76 -5.07 44.96
CA THR A 118 -18.37 -5.27 44.54
C THR A 118 -18.26 -5.60 43.06
N SER A 119 -19.38 -5.72 42.34
CA SER A 119 -19.41 -5.85 40.88
C SER A 119 -19.08 -4.57 40.13
N SER A 120 -19.23 -3.36 40.71
CA SER A 120 -18.99 -2.12 39.97
C SER A 120 -17.67 -1.41 40.30
N SER A 121 -16.98 -1.79 41.39
CA SER A 121 -15.71 -1.17 41.83
C SER A 121 -14.49 -2.08 41.70
N LEU A 122 -14.68 -3.38 41.40
CA LEU A 122 -13.61 -4.30 41.00
C LEU A 122 -13.59 -4.48 39.48
N GLN A 123 -14.08 -3.49 38.74
CA GLN A 123 -13.65 -3.29 37.36
C GLN A 123 -12.29 -2.60 37.47
N GLU A 124 -11.27 -3.36 37.90
CA GLU A 124 -9.88 -2.99 37.65
C GLU A 124 -9.82 -2.55 36.19
N GLU A 125 -9.36 -1.33 35.96
CA GLU A 125 -8.85 -0.91 34.66
C GLU A 125 -7.64 -1.80 34.36
N GLN A 126 -7.89 -3.05 33.99
CA GLN A 126 -6.95 -3.81 33.21
C GLN A 126 -6.87 -3.08 31.88
N GLU A 127 -5.88 -2.20 31.75
CA GLU A 127 -5.33 -1.79 30.47
C GLU A 127 -4.81 -3.06 29.79
N ARG A 128 -5.74 -3.82 29.26
CA ARG A 128 -5.46 -4.90 28.33
C ARG A 128 -5.12 -4.15 27.06
N GLU A 129 -3.84 -4.12 26.70
CA GLU A 129 -3.43 -3.90 25.31
C GLU A 129 -4.03 -5.03 24.48
N LEU A 130 -5.34 -4.93 24.20
CA LEU A 130 -5.91 -5.57 23.05
C LEU A 130 -5.26 -4.83 21.90
N ALA A 131 -4.26 -5.45 21.29
CA ALA A 131 -4.04 -5.26 19.87
C ALA A 131 -5.15 -6.07 19.20
N PRO A 132 -6.33 -5.51 18.89
CA PRO A 132 -7.26 -6.20 18.02
C PRO A 132 -6.52 -6.40 16.71
N GLU A 133 -5.99 -7.60 16.50
CA GLU A 133 -5.61 -8.08 15.19
C GLU A 133 -6.91 -8.13 14.39
N VAL A 134 -7.26 -7.00 13.78
CA VAL A 134 -8.30 -6.93 12.77
C VAL A 134 -7.72 -7.67 11.56
N GLU A 135 -7.91 -8.99 11.55
CA GLU A 135 -7.66 -9.81 10.37
C GLU A 135 -8.64 -9.37 9.28
N SER A 136 -8.22 -8.38 8.49
CA SER A 136 -8.97 -7.96 7.30
C SER A 136 -8.83 -9.04 6.23
N GLU A 137 -9.84 -9.90 6.13
CA GLU A 137 -9.94 -10.84 5.02
C GLU A 137 -10.24 -10.07 3.73
N ARG A 138 -9.20 -9.84 2.93
CA ARG A 138 -9.35 -9.27 1.59
C ARG A 138 -10.03 -10.29 0.67
N GLN A 139 -11.32 -10.14 0.44
CA GLN A 139 -12.01 -10.85 -0.62
C GLN A 139 -11.52 -10.33 -1.98
N VAL A 140 -10.70 -11.13 -2.67
CA VAL A 140 -10.19 -10.79 -4.00
C VAL A 140 -11.28 -11.11 -5.03
N GLN A 141 -12.02 -10.10 -5.47
CA GLN A 141 -12.90 -10.23 -6.64
C GLN A 141 -12.03 -10.43 -7.88
N ARG A 142 -12.06 -11.64 -8.44
CA ARG A 142 -11.33 -11.96 -9.68
C ARG A 142 -12.12 -11.44 -10.89
N PRO A 143 -11.44 -11.05 -11.98
CA PRO A 143 -12.11 -10.77 -13.25
C PRO A 143 -13.00 -11.95 -13.69
N PRO A 144 -14.05 -11.68 -14.48
CA PRO A 144 -14.87 -12.72 -15.08
C PRO A 144 -14.03 -13.74 -15.85
N SER A 145 -14.47 -14.99 -15.86
CA SER A 145 -13.80 -16.04 -16.63
C SER A 145 -13.78 -15.69 -18.12
N ALA A 146 -12.59 -15.73 -18.73
CA ALA A 146 -12.40 -15.42 -20.15
C ALA A 146 -11.35 -16.33 -20.76
N THR A 147 -11.52 -16.67 -22.04
CA THR A 147 -10.53 -17.48 -22.76
C THR A 147 -9.33 -16.62 -23.16
N PRO A 148 -8.09 -16.98 -22.76
CA PRO A 148 -6.91 -16.21 -23.11
C PRO A 148 -6.66 -16.25 -24.62
N LYS A 149 -6.13 -15.14 -25.16
CA LYS A 149 -5.61 -15.08 -26.53
C LYS A 149 -4.20 -15.66 -26.54
N THR A 150 -3.86 -16.40 -27.58
CA THR A 150 -2.49 -16.90 -27.78
C THR A 150 -1.55 -15.74 -28.08
N HIS A 151 -0.46 -15.66 -27.31
CA HIS A 151 0.56 -14.64 -27.47
C HIS A 151 1.34 -14.81 -28.77
N TYR A 152 1.68 -13.70 -29.41
CA TYR A 152 2.37 -13.71 -30.70
C TYR A 152 3.25 -12.46 -30.87
N ILE A 153 4.50 -12.67 -31.30
CA ILE A 153 5.43 -11.59 -31.61
C ILE A 153 5.31 -11.28 -33.09
N HIS A 154 4.81 -10.09 -33.40
CA HIS A 154 4.63 -9.66 -34.79
C HIS A 154 5.98 -9.35 -35.46
N PRO A 155 6.21 -9.76 -36.73
CA PRO A 155 7.45 -9.50 -37.47
C PRO A 155 7.83 -8.02 -37.50
N HIS A 156 6.87 -7.11 -37.69
CA HIS A 156 7.12 -5.66 -37.67
C HIS A 156 7.62 -5.14 -36.31
N ILE A 157 7.28 -5.77 -35.18
CA ILE A 157 7.82 -5.39 -33.86
C ILE A 157 9.26 -5.90 -33.76
N SER A 158 9.52 -7.13 -34.22
CA SER A 158 10.90 -7.62 -34.30
C SER A 158 11.76 -6.76 -35.23
N SER A 159 11.22 -6.29 -36.36
CA SER A 159 11.92 -5.38 -37.26
C SER A 159 12.16 -4.04 -36.59
N PHE A 160 11.19 -3.50 -35.86
CA PHE A 160 11.35 -2.25 -35.10
C PHE A 160 12.48 -2.36 -34.07
N VAL A 161 12.62 -3.48 -33.36
CA VAL A 161 13.74 -3.69 -32.42
C VAL A 161 15.09 -3.63 -33.12
N THR A 162 15.21 -4.20 -34.32
CA THR A 162 16.45 -4.25 -35.08
C THR A 162 16.77 -2.92 -35.78
N THR A 163 15.78 -2.26 -36.37
CA THR A 163 15.98 -1.07 -37.21
C THR A 163 15.70 0.24 -36.48
N GLY A 164 14.92 0.22 -35.40
CA GLY A 164 14.40 1.41 -34.73
C GLY A 164 13.33 2.17 -35.53
N ILE A 165 12.91 1.67 -36.69
CA ILE A 165 11.97 2.34 -37.59
C ILE A 165 10.61 1.65 -37.53
N LEU A 166 9.55 2.44 -37.38
CA LEU A 166 8.18 1.95 -37.45
C LEU A 166 7.75 1.83 -38.91
N MET A 167 7.23 0.66 -39.26
CA MET A 167 6.58 0.44 -40.55
C MET A 167 5.27 1.23 -40.62
N ARG A 168 5.07 1.95 -41.72
CA ARG A 168 3.82 2.69 -41.96
C ARG A 168 2.65 1.69 -42.10
N SER A 169 1.50 2.02 -41.52
CA SER A 169 0.26 1.24 -41.62
C SER A 169 0.36 -0.23 -41.16
N SER A 170 1.21 -0.51 -40.18
CA SER A 170 1.33 -1.84 -39.57
C SER A 170 0.16 -2.15 -38.63
N GLU A 171 -0.41 -3.35 -38.72
CA GLU A 171 -1.42 -3.85 -37.77
C GLU A 171 -0.81 -4.29 -36.42
N ALA A 172 0.52 -4.31 -36.31
CA ALA A 172 1.23 -4.81 -35.14
C ALA A 172 1.09 -3.92 -33.90
N TYR A 173 0.82 -2.64 -34.09
CA TYR A 173 0.74 -1.64 -33.05
C TYR A 173 -0.25 -0.54 -33.43
N LYS A 174 -0.73 0.17 -32.42
CA LYS A 174 -1.67 1.29 -32.56
C LYS A 174 -1.41 2.34 -31.49
N PRO A 175 -1.90 3.57 -31.67
CA PRO A 175 -1.88 4.58 -30.61
C PRO A 175 -2.43 4.03 -29.30
N ALA A 176 -1.69 4.22 -28.20
CA ALA A 176 -1.99 3.59 -26.92
C ALA A 176 -3.38 3.99 -26.40
N TYR A 177 -3.76 5.26 -26.50
CA TYR A 177 -5.08 5.72 -26.03
C TYR A 177 -6.24 5.16 -26.86
N LEU A 178 -6.07 4.90 -28.15
CA LEU A 178 -7.09 4.24 -28.97
C LEU A 178 -7.39 2.80 -28.50
N THR A 179 -6.48 2.19 -27.73
CA THR A 179 -6.70 0.86 -27.14
C THR A 179 -7.76 0.87 -26.04
N LEU A 180 -8.02 2.04 -25.45
CA LEU A 180 -9.02 2.22 -24.40
C LEU A 180 -10.44 2.42 -24.94
N ARG A 181 -10.65 2.38 -26.26
CA ARG A 181 -11.98 2.62 -26.87
C ARG A 181 -13.08 1.65 -26.40
N ASN A 182 -12.69 0.45 -25.97
CA ASN A 182 -13.61 -0.58 -25.49
C ASN A 182 -13.70 -0.63 -23.95
N THR A 183 -13.29 0.43 -23.25
CA THR A 183 -13.42 0.54 -21.79
C THR A 183 -14.60 1.41 -21.39
N SER A 184 -15.05 1.30 -20.14
CA SER A 184 -16.11 2.16 -19.61
C SER A 184 -15.73 3.65 -19.62
N ALA A 185 -14.43 3.96 -19.50
CA ALA A 185 -13.92 5.33 -19.53
C ALA A 185 -14.20 6.01 -20.88
N ALA A 186 -14.14 5.29 -22.00
CA ALA A 186 -14.32 5.85 -23.34
C ALA A 186 -15.71 6.47 -23.57
N CYS A 187 -16.70 6.18 -22.73
CA CYS A 187 -18.01 6.84 -22.76
C CYS A 187 -17.94 8.35 -22.44
N PHE A 188 -16.87 8.81 -21.78
CA PHE A 188 -16.74 10.17 -21.26
C PHE A 188 -15.81 11.06 -22.11
N LEU A 189 -15.07 10.48 -23.03
CA LEU A 189 -14.18 11.21 -23.93
C LEU A 189 -13.89 10.39 -25.18
N ASP A 190 -13.90 11.04 -26.35
CA ASP A 190 -13.33 10.41 -27.54
C ASP A 190 -11.80 10.31 -27.38
N VAL A 191 -11.34 9.07 -27.17
CA VAL A 191 -9.93 8.74 -27.00
C VAL A 191 -9.06 9.07 -28.21
N SER A 192 -9.66 9.36 -29.36
CA SER A 192 -8.94 9.83 -30.57
C SER A 192 -8.33 11.23 -30.41
N GLN A 193 -8.82 12.02 -29.43
CA GLN A 193 -8.31 13.36 -29.15
C GLN A 193 -6.92 13.35 -28.49
N PHE A 194 -6.50 12.22 -27.90
CA PHE A 194 -5.16 12.09 -27.35
C PHE A 194 -4.10 12.01 -28.46
N PRO A 195 -2.90 12.57 -28.25
CA PRO A 195 -1.80 12.42 -29.19
C PRO A 195 -1.48 10.96 -29.53
N SER A 196 -1.23 10.68 -30.81
CA SER A 196 -0.89 9.35 -31.31
C SER A 196 0.60 8.99 -31.17
N SER A 197 1.37 9.76 -30.41
CA SER A 197 2.83 9.60 -30.26
C SER A 197 3.21 8.37 -29.44
N LEU A 198 2.45 8.05 -28.39
CA LEU A 198 2.62 6.85 -27.59
C LEU A 198 1.90 5.67 -28.25
N LEU A 199 2.64 4.60 -28.55
CA LEU A 199 2.11 3.40 -29.18
C LEU A 199 1.99 2.24 -28.19
N ALA A 200 1.15 1.27 -28.53
CA ALA A 200 1.06 -0.01 -27.83
C ALA A 200 0.99 -1.16 -28.83
N SER A 201 1.68 -2.26 -28.54
CA SER A 201 1.64 -3.47 -29.35
C SER A 201 0.27 -4.15 -29.29
N ASN A 202 -0.07 -4.89 -30.34
CA ASN A 202 -1.34 -5.61 -30.38
C ASN A 202 -1.39 -6.75 -29.35
N ASP A 203 -0.26 -7.39 -29.04
CA ASP A 203 -0.18 -8.46 -28.03
C ASP A 203 -0.35 -7.91 -26.59
N PHE A 204 0.16 -6.70 -26.31
CA PHE A 204 -0.11 -6.01 -25.06
C PHE A 204 -1.61 -5.75 -24.88
N VAL A 205 -2.28 -5.34 -25.96
CA VAL A 205 -3.69 -4.93 -25.94
C VAL A 205 -4.65 -6.11 -25.94
N ARG A 206 -4.40 -7.15 -26.75
CA ARG A 206 -5.33 -8.26 -26.97
C ARG A 206 -4.98 -9.45 -26.06
N THR A 207 -5.49 -9.40 -24.84
CA THR A 207 -5.20 -10.40 -23.79
C THR A 207 -6.13 -11.60 -23.83
N ILE A 208 -7.39 -11.38 -24.21
CA ILE A 208 -8.43 -12.40 -24.27
C ILE A 208 -9.04 -12.47 -25.67
N LYS A 209 -9.68 -13.60 -25.98
CA LYS A 209 -10.58 -13.67 -27.14
C LYS A 209 -11.84 -12.89 -26.77
N THR A 210 -12.13 -11.82 -27.50
CA THR A 210 -13.36 -11.05 -27.31
C THR A 210 -14.55 -11.96 -27.59
N PRO A 211 -15.47 -12.14 -26.63
CA PRO A 211 -16.65 -12.96 -26.84
C PRO A 211 -17.51 -12.35 -27.97
N PRO A 212 -18.16 -13.18 -28.80
CA PRO A 212 -19.07 -12.68 -29.83
C PRO A 212 -20.28 -12.00 -29.15
N GLY A 213 -20.48 -10.71 -29.41
CA GLY A 213 -21.59 -9.92 -28.84
C GLY A 213 -21.28 -8.41 -28.74
N SER A 214 -22.31 -7.59 -28.57
CA SER A 214 -22.24 -6.11 -28.67
C SER A 214 -21.77 -5.37 -27.41
N HIS A 215 -21.57 -6.04 -26.27
CA HIS A 215 -21.35 -5.37 -24.98
C HIS A 215 -20.11 -5.87 -24.21
N PHE A 216 -19.00 -6.11 -24.89
CA PHE A 216 -17.74 -6.42 -24.21
C PHE A 216 -17.05 -5.15 -23.68
N ILE A 217 -16.89 -5.06 -22.36
CA ILE A 217 -16.14 -4.01 -21.68
C ILE A 217 -14.79 -4.58 -21.23
N ALA A 218 -13.70 -3.94 -21.65
CA ALA A 218 -12.34 -4.47 -21.48
C ALA A 218 -11.68 -4.11 -20.15
N ASP A 219 -12.36 -3.40 -19.24
CA ASP A 219 -11.80 -2.81 -18.02
C ASP A 219 -11.00 -3.81 -17.19
N ALA A 220 -11.61 -4.94 -16.82
CA ALA A 220 -11.01 -5.97 -15.98
C ALA A 220 -9.86 -6.75 -16.65
N PHE A 221 -9.66 -6.55 -17.96
CA PHE A 221 -8.65 -7.25 -18.77
C PHE A 221 -7.51 -6.33 -19.24
N GLN A 222 -7.50 -5.07 -18.78
CA GLN A 222 -6.41 -4.12 -19.04
C GLN A 222 -5.13 -4.56 -18.35
N ARG A 223 -4.02 -4.58 -19.08
CA ARG A 223 -2.71 -4.92 -18.53
C ARG A 223 -2.02 -3.71 -17.90
N PRO A 224 -1.31 -3.88 -16.78
CA PRO A 224 -0.43 -2.85 -16.27
C PRO A 224 0.73 -2.64 -17.23
N VAL A 225 1.13 -1.38 -17.40
CA VAL A 225 2.31 -1.02 -18.19
C VAL A 225 3.56 -1.35 -17.39
N ARG A 226 4.47 -2.11 -17.99
CA ARG A 226 5.71 -2.59 -17.35
C ARG A 226 6.92 -2.48 -18.25
N TRP A 227 6.75 -2.75 -19.54
CA TRP A 227 7.82 -2.74 -20.52
C TRP A 227 7.55 -1.69 -21.58
N VAL A 228 8.51 -0.81 -21.77
CA VAL A 228 8.44 0.28 -22.75
C VAL A 228 9.68 0.22 -23.63
N LEU A 229 9.50 0.23 -24.95
CA LEU A 229 10.56 0.42 -25.92
C LEU A 229 10.66 1.89 -26.28
N THR A 230 11.88 2.41 -26.34
CA THR A 230 12.18 3.68 -27.00
C THR A 230 13.12 3.46 -28.16
N SER A 231 12.91 4.17 -29.27
CA SER A 231 13.84 4.19 -30.40
C SER A 231 14.49 5.55 -30.50
N ARG A 232 15.81 5.52 -30.71
CA ARG A 232 16.67 6.67 -30.94
C ARG A 232 16.98 6.86 -32.41
N ASN A 233 16.37 6.07 -33.31
CA ASN A 233 16.65 6.21 -34.72
C ASN A 233 16.12 7.57 -35.22
N HIS A 234 17.07 8.47 -35.51
CA HIS A 234 16.85 9.84 -35.95
C HIS A 234 16.41 9.97 -37.41
N ILE A 235 16.26 8.86 -38.13
CA ILE A 235 15.89 8.87 -39.54
C ILE A 235 14.36 8.91 -39.65
N VAL A 236 13.78 10.11 -39.71
CA VAL A 236 12.44 10.32 -40.28
C VAL A 236 12.37 11.69 -40.97
N ASP A 237 12.02 11.65 -42.26
CA ASP A 237 11.45 12.61 -43.23
C ASP A 237 11.65 14.15 -43.10
N ASN A 238 11.82 14.74 -41.91
CA ASN A 238 11.77 16.20 -41.71
C ASN A 238 12.91 16.78 -40.83
N GLY A 239 14.02 16.08 -40.63
CA GLY A 239 15.22 16.63 -39.96
C GLY A 239 15.09 16.94 -38.46
N THR A 240 13.98 16.58 -37.81
CA THR A 240 13.83 16.64 -36.35
C THR A 240 13.88 15.23 -35.76
N PRO A 241 14.72 15.00 -34.74
CA PRO A 241 14.80 13.70 -34.08
C PRO A 241 13.50 13.44 -33.30
N GLN A 242 12.61 12.60 -33.82
CA GLN A 242 11.40 12.18 -33.11
C GLN A 242 11.67 10.90 -32.33
N LEU A 243 11.72 11.00 -31.00
CA LEU A 243 11.69 9.84 -30.12
C LEU A 243 10.43 9.02 -30.43
N ARG A 244 10.57 7.71 -30.61
CA ARG A 244 9.42 6.81 -30.74
C ARG A 244 9.29 5.99 -29.47
N MET A 245 8.10 5.92 -28.89
CA MET A 245 7.82 5.18 -27.66
C MET A 245 6.70 4.16 -27.87
N MET A 246 6.92 2.92 -27.44
CA MET A 246 5.95 1.83 -27.58
C MET A 246 5.87 0.99 -26.31
N ILE A 247 4.65 0.74 -25.84
CA ILE A 247 4.37 -0.22 -24.77
C ILE A 247 4.26 -1.62 -25.38
N ILE A 248 4.95 -2.58 -24.79
CA ILE A 248 4.92 -3.98 -25.23
C ILE A 248 4.50 -4.92 -24.11
N SER A 249 4.10 -6.14 -24.48
CA SER A 249 3.73 -7.16 -23.51
C SER A 249 4.96 -7.79 -22.84
N HIS A 250 4.74 -8.43 -21.70
CA HIS A 250 5.78 -9.23 -21.03
C HIS A 250 6.29 -10.36 -21.92
N TYR A 251 5.42 -10.94 -22.74
CA TYR A 251 5.77 -12.02 -23.67
C TYR A 251 6.68 -11.51 -24.79
N GLU A 252 6.33 -10.38 -25.40
CA GLU A 252 7.15 -9.73 -26.42
C GLU A 252 8.50 -9.27 -25.85
N ALA A 253 8.51 -8.67 -24.67
CA ALA A 253 9.73 -8.25 -23.99
C ALA A 253 10.69 -9.43 -23.75
N ASN A 254 10.15 -10.57 -23.29
CA ASN A 254 10.94 -11.78 -23.07
C ASN A 254 11.44 -12.39 -24.38
N GLY A 255 10.57 -12.56 -25.38
CA GLY A 255 10.94 -13.21 -26.65
C GLY A 255 11.86 -12.36 -27.54
N LEU A 256 11.84 -11.03 -27.38
CA LEU A 256 12.73 -10.12 -28.12
C LEU A 256 14.01 -9.77 -27.36
N MET A 257 14.17 -10.23 -26.10
CA MET A 257 15.27 -9.84 -25.22
C MET A 257 16.65 -9.99 -25.86
N SER A 258 16.93 -11.11 -26.53
CA SER A 258 18.23 -11.32 -27.20
C SER A 258 18.48 -10.28 -28.30
N LYS A 259 17.49 -10.01 -29.16
CA LYS A 259 17.60 -9.00 -30.22
C LYS A 259 17.72 -7.58 -29.66
N ILE A 260 17.04 -7.30 -28.56
CA ILE A 260 17.11 -6.00 -27.87
C ILE A 260 18.51 -5.77 -27.32
N ARG A 261 19.13 -6.77 -26.68
CA ARG A 261 20.50 -6.67 -26.15
C ARG A 261 21.54 -6.34 -27.24
N GLU A 262 21.32 -6.84 -28.45
CA GLU A 262 22.20 -6.59 -29.59
C GLU A 262 21.90 -5.27 -30.32
N SER A 263 20.73 -4.68 -30.08
CA SER A 263 20.30 -3.45 -30.75
C SER A 263 21.07 -2.24 -30.22
N ARG A 264 21.45 -1.33 -31.12
CA ARG A 264 22.06 -0.04 -30.77
C ARG A 264 21.09 1.14 -30.91
N VAL A 265 19.89 0.87 -31.40
CA VAL A 265 18.91 1.89 -31.79
C VAL A 265 17.66 1.87 -30.93
N VAL A 266 17.37 0.74 -30.29
CA VAL A 266 16.22 0.55 -29.41
C VAL A 266 16.68 0.20 -28.01
N THR A 267 16.05 0.85 -27.03
CA THR A 267 16.24 0.55 -25.61
C THR A 267 14.91 0.05 -25.03
N LEU A 268 14.96 -1.07 -24.32
CA LEU A 268 13.88 -1.59 -23.49
C LEU A 268 14.04 -1.03 -22.08
N HIS A 269 12.95 -0.53 -21.53
CA HIS A 269 12.89 0.06 -20.20
C HIS A 269 11.89 -0.69 -19.32
N LEU A 270 12.29 -0.94 -18.07
CA LEU A 270 11.36 -1.30 -17.01
C LEU A 270 10.69 -0.03 -16.49
N TYR A 271 9.36 -0.02 -16.54
CA TYR A 271 8.52 1.05 -16.03
C TYR A 271 7.72 0.58 -14.82
N ALA A 272 7.56 1.48 -13.87
CA ALA A 272 6.58 1.36 -12.80
C ALA A 272 6.01 2.75 -12.48
N LEU A 273 4.70 2.82 -12.36
CA LEU A 273 4.00 4.06 -12.03
C LEU A 273 4.17 4.43 -10.56
N ARG A 274 4.25 5.73 -10.26
CA ARG A 274 4.37 6.23 -8.88
C ARG A 274 3.04 6.13 -8.13
N GLN A 275 2.95 5.15 -7.21
CA GLN A 275 1.74 4.86 -6.45
C GLN A 275 1.68 5.53 -5.07
N SER A 276 2.82 5.86 -4.50
CA SER A 276 2.93 6.50 -3.19
C SER A 276 3.98 7.62 -3.25
N ARG A 277 3.78 8.66 -2.43
CA ARG A 277 4.72 9.77 -2.29
C ARG A 277 6.10 9.31 -1.81
N GLY A 278 6.14 8.32 -0.92
CA GLY A 278 7.39 7.82 -0.32
C GLY A 278 8.32 7.07 -1.28
N PHE A 279 7.90 6.79 -2.51
CA PHE A 279 8.77 6.19 -3.53
C PHE A 279 9.22 7.24 -4.54
N PRO A 280 10.47 7.16 -5.04
CA PRO A 280 10.94 8.02 -6.11
C PRO A 280 10.15 7.79 -7.41
N SER A 281 10.13 8.79 -8.28
CA SER A 281 9.52 8.66 -9.61
C SER A 281 10.39 7.79 -10.52
N LEU A 282 9.76 6.91 -11.30
CA LEU A 282 10.42 6.00 -12.25
C LEU A 282 9.99 6.27 -13.70
N ASP A 283 9.32 7.39 -13.93
CA ASP A 283 8.80 7.83 -15.22
C ASP A 283 9.87 8.33 -16.19
N ARG A 284 11.08 8.63 -15.69
CA ARG A 284 12.28 8.89 -16.51
C ARG A 284 12.83 7.63 -17.19
N LEU A 285 12.26 6.45 -16.93
CA LEU A 285 12.63 5.15 -17.51
C LEU A 285 14.10 4.75 -17.32
N ARG A 286 14.68 5.11 -16.15
CA ARG A 286 16.09 4.86 -15.82
C ARG A 286 16.30 3.68 -14.85
N LEU A 287 15.24 3.03 -14.37
CA LEU A 287 15.34 1.97 -13.36
C LEU A 287 16.13 0.76 -13.85
N TYR A 288 15.78 0.28 -15.04
CA TYR A 288 16.43 -0.84 -15.69
C TYR A 288 16.28 -0.68 -17.21
N THR A 289 17.40 -0.69 -17.91
CA THR A 289 17.49 -0.49 -19.35
C THR A 289 18.26 -1.61 -20.03
N VAL A 290 17.77 -2.06 -21.19
CA VAL A 290 18.43 -3.08 -22.01
C VAL A 290 18.45 -2.62 -23.48
N PRO A 291 19.62 -2.55 -24.14
CA PRO A 291 20.94 -2.73 -23.56
C PRO A 291 21.23 -1.66 -22.49
N ASP A 292 22.20 -1.93 -21.62
CA ASP A 292 22.64 -0.94 -20.63
C ASP A 292 23.34 0.19 -21.39
N ASP A 293 22.67 1.33 -21.47
CA ASP A 293 23.04 2.39 -22.38
C ASP A 293 23.90 3.43 -21.65
N ILE A 294 25.12 3.62 -22.15
CA ILE A 294 26.06 4.62 -21.61
C ILE A 294 25.49 6.04 -21.82
N VAL A 295 24.75 6.24 -22.90
CA VAL A 295 24.09 7.51 -23.21
C VAL A 295 22.66 7.45 -22.67
N LYS A 296 22.41 8.14 -21.57
CA LYS A 296 21.06 8.29 -21.02
C LYS A 296 20.26 9.24 -21.89
N THR A 297 19.46 8.72 -22.82
CA THR A 297 18.52 9.54 -23.59
C THR A 297 17.51 10.19 -22.65
N GLU A 298 17.38 11.50 -22.74
CA GLU A 298 16.31 12.22 -22.05
C GLU A 298 15.00 12.01 -22.78
N ILE A 299 13.97 11.66 -22.01
CA ILE A 299 12.63 11.42 -22.54
C ILE A 299 11.88 12.75 -22.48
N PRO A 300 11.38 13.27 -23.60
CA PRO A 300 10.59 14.50 -23.62
C PRO A 300 9.36 14.40 -22.72
N ASP A 301 9.00 15.50 -22.06
CA ASP A 301 7.94 15.53 -21.05
C ASP A 301 6.59 15.06 -21.57
N ILE A 302 6.27 15.33 -22.84
CA ILE A 302 5.03 14.86 -23.45
C ILE A 302 4.89 13.33 -23.39
N PHE A 303 5.97 12.57 -23.56
CA PHE A 303 5.92 11.11 -23.48
C PHE A 303 5.73 10.65 -22.03
N ARG A 304 6.37 11.33 -21.08
CA ARG A 304 6.21 11.04 -19.65
C ARG A 304 4.78 11.29 -19.20
N ILE A 305 4.21 12.44 -19.56
CA ILE A 305 2.81 12.80 -19.28
C ILE A 305 1.87 11.73 -19.86
N LEU A 306 2.00 11.42 -21.16
CA LEU A 306 1.15 10.43 -21.82
C LEU A 306 1.28 9.04 -21.20
N LEU A 307 2.51 8.60 -20.88
CA LEU A 307 2.77 7.30 -20.28
C LEU A 307 2.19 7.22 -18.86
N ASN A 308 2.42 8.23 -18.04
CA ASN A 308 1.96 8.29 -16.66
C ASN A 308 0.44 8.33 -16.56
N LEU A 309 -0.23 9.13 -17.41
CA LEU A 309 -1.69 9.18 -17.49
C LEU A 309 -2.28 7.84 -17.98
N PHE A 310 -1.73 7.27 -19.05
CA PHE A 310 -2.19 5.99 -19.60
C PHE A 310 -2.05 4.85 -18.58
N SER A 311 -0.97 4.87 -17.81
CA SER A 311 -0.66 3.86 -16.79
C SER A 311 -1.45 4.04 -15.50
N GLY A 312 -1.98 5.24 -15.24
CA GLY A 312 -2.72 5.57 -14.01
C GLY A 312 -1.82 5.87 -12.82
N GLN A 313 -0.74 6.62 -13.03
CA GLN A 313 0.08 7.18 -11.96
C GLN A 313 -0.75 8.09 -11.04
N LEU A 314 -0.41 8.13 -9.75
CA LEU A 314 -1.18 8.87 -8.73
C LEU A 314 -0.48 10.14 -8.24
N TYR A 315 0.86 10.11 -8.23
CA TYR A 315 1.69 11.19 -7.71
C TYR A 315 2.66 11.68 -8.76
N LEU A 316 2.92 12.98 -8.76
CA LEU A 316 3.85 13.68 -9.65
C LEU A 316 5.16 13.95 -8.90
N GLU A 317 6.28 14.09 -9.61
CA GLU A 317 7.60 14.36 -8.99
C GLU A 317 7.68 15.77 -8.43
N SER A 318 7.26 16.76 -9.21
CA SER A 318 7.47 18.17 -8.93
C SER A 318 6.27 19.04 -9.28
N TYR A 319 6.29 20.28 -8.77
CA TYR A 319 5.28 21.28 -9.11
C TYR A 319 5.35 21.72 -10.59
N SER A 320 6.52 21.61 -11.23
CA SER A 320 6.65 21.90 -12.67
C SER A 320 5.89 20.88 -13.50
N GLU A 321 6.01 19.59 -13.18
CA GLU A 321 5.26 18.53 -13.87
C GLU A 321 3.75 18.69 -13.72
N TYR A 322 3.29 19.20 -12.58
CA TYR A 322 1.88 19.56 -12.40
C TYR A 322 1.43 20.65 -13.38
N LYS A 323 2.23 21.70 -13.55
CA LYS A 323 1.91 22.76 -14.52
C LYS A 323 1.89 22.22 -15.95
N ASP A 324 2.88 21.43 -16.32
CA ASP A 324 2.98 20.83 -17.65
C ASP A 324 1.80 19.89 -17.93
N LEU A 325 1.40 19.11 -16.93
CA LEU A 325 0.22 18.26 -17.00
C LEU A 325 -1.08 19.08 -17.14
N CYS A 326 -1.24 20.15 -16.36
CA CYS A 326 -2.40 21.05 -16.46
C CYS A 326 -2.48 21.73 -17.83
N GLU A 327 -1.34 22.21 -18.35
CA GLU A 327 -1.24 22.76 -19.71
C GLU A 327 -1.61 21.72 -20.77
N PHE A 328 -1.12 20.49 -20.61
CA PHE A 328 -1.47 19.37 -21.49
C PHE A 328 -2.96 19.03 -21.44
N LEU A 329 -3.60 19.02 -20.26
CA LEU A 329 -5.02 18.70 -20.12
C LEU A 329 -5.96 19.87 -20.44
N GLY A 330 -5.44 21.09 -20.61
CA GLY A 330 -6.24 22.30 -20.76
C GLY A 330 -6.98 22.69 -19.46
N VAL A 331 -6.38 22.43 -18.31
CA VAL A 331 -6.97 22.66 -16.97
C VAL A 331 -6.23 23.79 -16.28
N ALA A 332 -6.94 24.60 -15.51
CA ALA A 332 -6.35 25.71 -14.77
C ALA A 332 -5.38 25.19 -13.68
N SER A 333 -4.13 25.63 -13.73
CA SER A 333 -3.12 25.33 -12.70
C SER A 333 -3.06 26.39 -11.59
N VAL A 334 -3.69 27.55 -11.81
CA VAL A 334 -3.75 28.70 -10.91
C VAL A 334 -5.18 29.19 -10.76
N LYS A 335 -5.45 30.02 -9.73
CA LYS A 335 -6.74 30.68 -9.58
C LYS A 335 -7.07 31.46 -10.85
N THR A 336 -8.30 31.29 -11.32
CA THR A 336 -8.79 31.81 -12.60
C THR A 336 -8.48 33.30 -12.75
N PRO A 337 -7.60 33.70 -13.69
CA PRO A 337 -7.38 35.11 -13.98
C PRO A 337 -8.66 35.74 -14.58
N PRO A 338 -8.88 37.04 -14.40
CA PRO A 338 -10.03 37.73 -15.00
C PRO A 338 -10.00 37.57 -16.53
N GLY A 339 -11.09 37.06 -17.11
CA GLY A 339 -11.24 36.84 -18.55
C GLY A 339 -11.19 35.37 -19.02
N LEU A 340 -10.79 34.42 -18.15
CA LEU A 340 -10.87 32.99 -18.47
C LEU A 340 -12.22 32.40 -18.08
N VAL A 341 -12.83 31.64 -18.98
CA VAL A 341 -14.04 30.86 -18.69
C VAL A 341 -13.63 29.44 -18.32
N VAL A 342 -13.73 29.12 -17.03
CA VAL A 342 -13.34 27.83 -16.45
C VAL A 342 -14.59 27.07 -16.01
N ALA A 343 -14.64 25.77 -16.33
CA ALA A 343 -15.69 24.87 -15.90
C ALA A 343 -15.55 24.51 -14.40
N ALA A 344 -16.59 23.89 -13.81
CA ALA A 344 -16.58 23.52 -12.39
C ALA A 344 -15.47 22.52 -12.02
N ASP A 345 -15.02 21.72 -12.98
CA ASP A 345 -13.92 20.76 -12.84
C ASP A 345 -12.54 21.38 -13.14
N GLY A 346 -12.46 22.69 -13.40
CA GLY A 346 -11.21 23.39 -13.70
C GLY A 346 -10.82 23.40 -15.18
N PHE A 347 -11.60 22.79 -16.08
CA PHE A 347 -11.31 22.78 -17.51
C PHE A 347 -11.53 24.16 -18.16
N ILE A 348 -10.58 24.62 -18.96
CA ILE A 348 -10.61 25.95 -19.57
C ILE A 348 -11.38 25.89 -20.90
N LYS A 349 -12.56 26.51 -20.95
CA LYS A 349 -13.41 26.52 -22.16
C LYS A 349 -13.01 27.57 -23.19
N ARG A 350 -12.57 28.75 -22.73
CA ARG A 350 -12.19 29.88 -23.58
C ARG A 350 -11.12 30.75 -22.90
N GLY A 351 -10.19 31.27 -23.69
CA GLY A 351 -9.26 32.33 -23.25
C GLY A 351 -7.82 31.90 -22.92
N PHE A 352 -7.35 30.71 -23.32
CA PHE A 352 -5.95 30.31 -23.13
C PHE A 352 -5.15 30.38 -24.44
N PRO A 353 -4.22 31.34 -24.60
CA PRO A 353 -3.26 31.34 -25.70
C PRO A 353 -2.12 30.36 -25.38
N GLY A 354 -2.35 29.05 -25.56
CA GLY A 354 -1.28 28.05 -25.34
C GLY A 354 -1.69 26.61 -25.04
N ALA A 355 -2.96 26.23 -25.10
CA ALA A 355 -3.35 24.83 -24.89
C ALA A 355 -2.78 23.94 -26.01
N LYS A 356 -1.74 23.16 -25.69
CA LYS A 356 -1.08 22.24 -26.64
C LYS A 356 -1.94 21.02 -27.01
N ALA A 357 -3.01 20.73 -26.26
CA ALA A 357 -3.96 19.66 -26.60
C ALA A 357 -5.37 20.23 -26.83
N GLY A 358 -5.87 20.05 -28.06
CA GLY A 358 -7.17 20.51 -28.51
C GLY A 358 -8.33 19.60 -28.07
N PHE A 359 -8.45 19.32 -26.77
CA PHE A 359 -9.59 18.56 -26.27
C PHE A 359 -10.88 19.37 -26.47
N SER A 360 -11.90 18.75 -27.09
CA SER A 360 -13.20 19.39 -27.33
C SER A 360 -14.06 19.48 -26.06
N GLN A 361 -13.78 18.62 -25.08
CA GLN A 361 -14.43 18.56 -23.78
C GLN A 361 -13.43 18.14 -22.70
N SER A 362 -13.78 18.35 -21.43
CA SER A 362 -12.89 18.04 -20.32
C SER A 362 -12.49 16.55 -20.29
N PRO A 363 -11.19 16.23 -20.31
CA PRO A 363 -10.71 14.85 -20.22
C PRO A 363 -10.75 14.31 -18.77
N LEU A 364 -11.08 15.15 -17.78
CA LEU A 364 -10.94 14.81 -16.37
C LEU A 364 -11.85 13.66 -15.93
N LYS A 365 -13.09 13.61 -16.43
CA LYS A 365 -14.00 12.50 -16.09
C LYS A 365 -13.54 11.16 -16.66
N PHE A 366 -13.01 11.18 -17.88
CA PHE A 366 -12.37 10.01 -18.49
C PHE A 366 -11.20 9.52 -17.65
N LEU A 367 -10.30 10.44 -17.22
CA LEU A 367 -9.15 10.10 -16.40
C LEU A 367 -9.55 9.60 -15.01
N GLU A 368 -10.56 10.20 -14.38
CA GLU A 368 -11.09 9.76 -13.10
C GLU A 368 -11.50 8.29 -13.17
N ILE A 369 -12.26 7.89 -14.20
CA ILE A 369 -12.73 6.50 -14.38
C ILE A 369 -11.58 5.57 -14.75
N LEU A 370 -10.71 5.98 -15.67
CA LEU A 370 -9.54 5.19 -16.05
C LEU A 370 -8.66 4.87 -14.83
N ILE A 371 -8.40 5.87 -13.99
CA ILE A 371 -7.45 5.71 -12.88
C ILE A 371 -8.13 5.04 -11.68
N SER A 372 -9.30 5.51 -11.27
CA SER A 372 -9.96 4.98 -10.07
C SER A 372 -10.58 3.61 -10.31
N GLN A 373 -11.32 3.41 -11.40
CA GLN A 373 -12.10 2.19 -11.63
C GLN A 373 -11.27 1.12 -12.35
N ILE A 374 -10.60 1.49 -13.45
CA ILE A 374 -9.93 0.51 -14.33
C ILE A 374 -8.54 0.14 -13.82
N ARG A 375 -7.72 1.12 -13.42
CA ARG A 375 -6.32 0.88 -12.99
C ARG A 375 -6.18 0.53 -11.51
N LYS A 376 -7.19 0.86 -10.70
CA LYS A 376 -7.13 0.78 -9.23
C LYS A 376 -8.33 0.12 -8.58
N ASP A 377 -9.16 -0.60 -9.34
CA ASP A 377 -10.26 -1.41 -8.80
C ASP A 377 -11.19 -0.63 -7.83
N CYS A 378 -11.61 0.58 -8.24
CA CYS A 378 -12.47 1.50 -7.49
C CYS A 378 -11.89 2.04 -6.17
N GLN A 379 -10.56 2.12 -6.03
CA GLN A 379 -9.95 2.77 -4.87
C GLN A 379 -10.17 4.29 -4.86
N ARG A 380 -10.30 4.85 -3.65
CA ARG A 380 -10.41 6.30 -3.46
C ARG A 380 -9.07 6.99 -3.76
N ILE A 381 -9.01 7.69 -4.90
CA ILE A 381 -7.81 8.43 -5.33
C ILE A 381 -7.77 9.88 -4.86
N GLY A 382 -8.84 10.40 -4.24
CA GLY A 382 -9.01 11.85 -3.98
C GLY A 382 -7.92 12.54 -3.13
N ARG A 383 -7.14 11.78 -2.34
CA ARG A 383 -6.01 12.33 -1.57
C ARG A 383 -4.69 12.40 -2.36
N THR A 384 -4.66 11.87 -3.57
CA THR A 384 -3.48 11.83 -4.44
C THR A 384 -3.38 13.12 -5.27
N HIS A 385 -2.23 13.40 -5.88
CA HIS A 385 -2.10 14.59 -6.75
C HIS A 385 -3.07 14.50 -7.92
N ILE A 386 -3.10 13.36 -8.61
CA ILE A 386 -4.00 13.16 -9.74
C ILE A 386 -5.47 13.17 -9.29
N GLY A 387 -5.78 12.60 -8.13
CA GLY A 387 -7.14 12.65 -7.56
C GLY A 387 -7.64 14.06 -7.29
N LYS A 388 -6.77 14.94 -6.76
CA LYS A 388 -7.07 16.36 -6.56
C LYS A 388 -7.29 17.06 -7.90
N ILE A 389 -6.45 16.79 -8.91
CA ILE A 389 -6.56 17.39 -10.26
C ILE A 389 -7.87 16.99 -10.95
N VAL A 390 -8.22 15.70 -10.97
CA VAL A 390 -9.49 15.26 -11.58
C VAL A 390 -10.72 15.73 -10.79
N GLY A 391 -10.55 16.02 -9.51
CA GLY A 391 -11.54 16.66 -8.66
C GLY A 391 -11.62 18.19 -8.79
N GLY A 392 -10.87 18.81 -9.72
CA GLY A 392 -10.85 20.25 -9.94
C GLY A 392 -10.15 21.08 -8.86
N GLN A 393 -9.35 20.45 -8.00
CA GLN A 393 -8.59 21.13 -6.96
C GLN A 393 -7.23 21.61 -7.49
N LEU A 394 -6.83 22.81 -7.08
CA LEU A 394 -5.50 23.34 -7.36
C LEU A 394 -4.47 22.74 -6.41
N LEU A 395 -3.30 22.40 -6.95
CA LEU A 395 -2.13 22.03 -6.17
C LEU A 395 -1.21 23.24 -6.00
N PHE A 396 -0.50 23.29 -4.88
CA PHE A 396 0.48 24.32 -4.57
C PHE A 396 1.89 23.72 -4.42
N PRO A 397 2.97 24.52 -4.50
CA PRO A 397 4.33 24.01 -4.30
C PRO A 397 4.51 23.18 -3.03
N LEU A 398 3.87 23.58 -1.93
CA LEU A 398 3.85 22.89 -0.64
C LEU A 398 3.30 21.45 -0.71
N ASP A 399 2.46 21.12 -1.71
CA ASP A 399 1.97 19.75 -1.91
C ASP A 399 3.08 18.80 -2.40
N PHE A 400 4.22 19.33 -2.83
CA PHE A 400 5.35 18.58 -3.40
C PHE A 400 6.59 18.59 -2.51
N GLU A 401 6.60 19.42 -1.47
CA GLU A 401 7.67 19.42 -0.49
C GLU A 401 7.54 18.16 0.37
N GLU A 402 8.63 17.39 0.46
CA GLU A 402 8.70 16.28 1.39
C GLU A 402 8.50 16.83 2.79
N SER A 403 7.36 16.49 3.39
CA SER A 403 7.16 16.68 4.81
C SER A 403 8.08 15.71 5.56
N ALA A 404 9.35 16.07 5.64
CA ALA A 404 10.27 15.59 6.67
C ALA A 404 9.70 15.87 8.08
N THR A 405 8.68 16.74 8.17
CA THR A 405 7.95 17.10 9.38
C THR A 405 6.75 16.21 9.71
N ALA A 406 6.15 15.47 8.78
CA ALA A 406 4.96 14.64 9.06
C ALA A 406 5.32 13.34 9.80
N SER A 407 6.57 12.88 9.68
CA SER A 407 7.09 11.78 10.51
C SER A 407 7.48 12.27 11.92
N ILE A 408 7.67 13.58 12.10
CA ILE A 408 8.09 14.20 13.37
C ILE A 408 6.85 14.68 14.16
N GLU A 409 5.84 15.26 13.51
CA GLU A 409 4.59 15.67 14.20
C GLU A 409 3.74 14.47 14.64
N ALA A 410 3.75 13.35 13.90
CA ALA A 410 3.12 12.11 14.37
C ALA A 410 3.86 11.48 15.57
N GLY A 411 5.17 11.73 15.69
CA GLY A 411 5.99 11.30 16.84
C GLY A 411 5.89 12.26 18.03
N LEU A 412 5.73 13.57 17.80
CA LEU A 412 5.66 14.60 18.85
C LEU A 412 4.26 14.80 19.43
N GLN A 413 3.18 14.54 18.68
CA GLN A 413 1.82 14.52 19.25
C GLN A 413 1.55 13.31 20.15
N MET A 414 2.34 12.24 20.03
CA MET A 414 2.31 11.11 20.97
C MET A 414 3.19 11.33 22.21
N ALA A 415 4.06 12.34 22.21
CA ALA A 415 4.95 12.65 23.32
C ALA A 415 4.48 13.85 24.17
N SER A 416 3.41 14.56 23.77
CA SER A 416 2.90 15.74 24.49
C SER A 416 1.55 15.52 25.19
N LEU A 417 1.11 14.28 25.37
CA LEU A 417 -0.07 13.94 26.17
C LEU A 417 0.28 12.95 27.30
N GLY A 418 1.08 13.48 28.24
CA GLY A 418 1.02 13.20 29.69
C GLY A 418 1.70 11.93 30.22
N PRO A 419 2.00 11.88 31.53
CA PRO A 419 1.78 12.91 32.57
C PRO A 419 2.93 13.89 32.77
#